data_AF-A0A562KL09-F1
#
_entry.id   AF-A0A562KL09-F1
#
_cell.length_a   1.000
_cell.length_b   1.000
_cell.length_c   1.000
_cell.angle_alpha   90.00
_cell.angle_beta   90.00
_cell.angle_gamma   90.00
#
_symmetry.space_group_name_H-M   'P 1'
#
loop_
_entity.id
_entity.type
_entity.pdbx_description
1 polymer ?
#
loop_
_entity_poly.entity_id
_entity_poly.type
_entity_poly.pdbx_seq_one_letter_code
_entity_poly.pdbx_strand_id
1 'polypeptide(L)' 'MDKAAYLKRRRATELNHAHVATCPRKRNQHEEQARAYGKIIDVLSREQQDAARGR' A
#
# COMPACT_ATOMS: atom_id res chain seq x y z
N MET A 1 9.73 -12.24 -6.85
CA MET A 1 9.62 -10.91 -6.21
C MET A 1 8.50 -10.98 -5.18
N ASP A 2 8.76 -10.66 -3.91
CA ASP A 2 7.71 -10.62 -2.88
C ASP A 2 6.68 -9.52 -3.21
N LYS A 3 5.44 -9.94 -3.47
CA LYS A 3 4.31 -9.07 -3.83
C LYS A 3 4.02 -8.06 -2.72
N ALA A 4 4.17 -8.44 -1.45
CA ALA A 4 3.96 -7.54 -0.33
C ALA A 4 5.05 -6.45 -0.28
N ALA A 5 6.32 -6.82 -0.46
CA ALA A 5 7.42 -5.85 -0.54
C ALA A 5 7.26 -4.87 -1.71
N TYR A 6 6.81 -5.33 -2.89
CA TYR A 6 6.52 -4.46 -4.02
C TYR A 6 5.43 -3.42 -3.70
N LEU A 7 4.32 -3.85 -3.10
CA LEU A 7 3.22 -2.96 -2.74
C LEU A 7 3.62 -1.97 -1.63
N LYS A 8 4.46 -2.38 -0.67
CA LYS A 8 5.03 -1.47 0.35
C LYS A 8 5.82 -0.34 -0.29
N ARG A 9 6.66 -0.64 -1.29
CA ARG A 9 7.41 0.39 -2.04
C ARG A 9 6.47 1.34 -2.78
N ARG A 10 5.47 0.80 -3.49
CA ARG A 10 4.46 1.61 -4.20
C ARG A 10 3.68 2.52 -3.26
N ARG A 11 3.25 2.01 -2.10
CA ARG A 11 2.59 2.81 -1.06
C ARG A 11 3.45 3.98 -0.61
N ALA A 12 4.73 3.76 -0.34
CA ALA A 12 5.64 4.83 0.05
C ALA A 12 5.81 5.88 -1.07
N THR A 13 5.93 5.44 -2.32
CA THR A 13 5.97 6.35 -3.48
C THR A 13 4.72 7.23 -3.57
N GLU A 14 3.52 6.66 -3.43
CA GLU A 14 2.30 7.47 -3.50
C GLU A 14 2.17 8.45 -2.32
N LEU A 15 2.61 8.07 -1.12
CA LEU A 15 2.66 9.01 0.00
C LEU A 15 3.62 10.17 -0.26
N ASN A 16 4.76 9.91 -0.88
CA ASN A 16 5.70 10.96 -1.28
C ASN A 16 5.09 11.87 -2.35
N HIS A 17 4.39 11.29 -3.35
CA HIS A 17 3.67 12.08 -4.35
C HIS A 17 2.56 12.94 -3.74
N ALA A 18 1.80 12.42 -2.77
CA ALA A 18 0.82 13.19 -2.03
C ALA A 18 1.47 14.36 -1.27
N HIS A 19 2.62 14.11 -0.63
CA HIS A 19 3.34 15.12 0.15
C HIS A 19 3.80 16.31 -0.72
N VAL A 20 4.30 16.04 -1.93
CA VAL A 20 4.77 17.10 -2.85
C VAL A 20 3.67 17.67 -3.76
N ALA A 21 2.47 17.09 -3.75
CA ALA A 21 1.37 17.55 -4.60
C ALA A 21 0.78 18.87 -4.08
N THR A 22 0.94 19.92 -4.88
CA THR A 22 0.35 21.24 -4.61
C THR A 22 -1.16 21.28 -4.89
N CYS A 23 -1.63 20.47 -5.86
CA CYS A 23 -3.04 20.39 -6.21
C CYS A 23 -3.79 19.45 -5.26
N PRO A 24 -4.84 19.92 -4.53
CA PRO A 24 -5.58 19.10 -3.57
C PRO A 24 -6.19 17.84 -4.20
N ARG A 25 -6.67 17.92 -5.44
CA ARG A 25 -7.24 16.78 -6.16
C ARG A 25 -6.21 15.66 -6.40
N LYS A 26 -5.00 16.03 -6.83
CA LYS A 26 -3.91 15.07 -7.05
C LYS A 26 -3.41 14.48 -5.73
N ARG A 27 -3.29 15.31 -4.69
CA ARG A 27 -2.94 14.84 -3.35
C ARG A 27 -3.93 13.76 -2.88
N ASN A 28 -5.23 14.04 -2.96
CA ASN A 28 -6.26 13.08 -2.55
C ASN A 28 -6.18 11.78 -3.36
N GLN A 29 -5.94 11.86 -4.67
CA GLN A 29 -5.76 10.67 -5.52
C GLN A 29 -4.58 9.81 -5.06
N HIS A 30 -3.43 10.42 -4.76
CA HIS A 30 -2.26 9.71 -4.26
C HIS A 30 -2.50 9.11 -2.87
N GLU A 31 -3.18 9.84 -1.98
CA GLU A 31 -3.58 9.32 -0.67
C GLU A 31 -4.53 8.13 -0.78
N GLU A 32 -5.52 8.18 -1.67
CA GLU A 32 -6.44 7.07 -1.93
C GLU A 32 -5.71 5.83 -2.45
N GLN A 33 -4.77 6.01 -3.39
CA GLN A 33 -3.93 4.91 -3.87
C GLN A 33 -3.06 4.33 -2.75
N ALA A 34 -2.46 5.17 -1.90
CA ALA A 34 -1.70 4.69 -0.75
C ALA A 34 -2.56 3.90 0.25
N ARG A 35 -3.81 4.33 0.48
CA ARG A 35 -4.79 3.59 1.31
C ARG A 35 -5.17 2.26 0.68
N ALA A 36 -5.39 2.22 -0.63
CA ALA A 36 -5.70 0.98 -1.35
C ALA A 36 -4.56 -0.03 -1.25
N TYR A 37 -3.31 0.39 -1.46
CA TYR A 37 -2.14 -0.46 -1.26
C TYR A 37 -2.03 -0.96 0.19
N GLY A 38 -2.31 -0.11 1.17
CA GLY A 38 -2.35 -0.50 2.59
C GLY A 38 -3.29 -1.70 2.84
N LYS A 39 -4.54 -1.62 2.37
CA LYS A 39 -5.51 -2.70 2.52
C LYS A 39 -5.05 -4.02 1.89
N ILE A 40 -4.44 -3.96 0.71
CA ILE A 40 -3.94 -5.16 0.02
C ILE A 40 -2.76 -5.77 0.80
N ILE A 41 -1.84 -4.95 1.32
CA ILE A 41 -0.73 -5.41 2.15
C ILE A 41 -1.26 -6.11 3.40
N ASP A 42 -2.27 -5.54 4.06
CA ASP A 42 -2.85 -6.13 5.28
C ASP A 42 -3.47 -7.51 5.01
N VAL A 43 -4.21 -7.65 3.90
CA VAL A 43 -4.77 -8.95 3.47
C VAL A 43 -3.64 -9.95 3.20
N LEU A 44 -2.63 -9.57 2.42
CA LEU A 44 -1.49 -10.46 2.11
C LEU A 44 -0.72 -10.86 3.37
N SER A 45 -0.58 -9.98 4.35
CA SER A 45 0.06 -10.31 5.62
C SER A 45 -0.77 -11.26 6.46
N ARG A 46 -2.10 -11.14 6.47
CA ARG A 46 -3.00 -12.09 7.14
C ARG A 46 -2.96 -13.45 6.47
N GLU A 47 -3.05 -13.51 5.15
CA GLU A 47 -2.94 -14.77 4.39
C GLU A 47 -1.61 -15.49 4.63
N GLN A 48 -0.50 -14.74 4.72
CA GLN A 48 0.81 -15.32 5.09
C GLN A 48 0.84 -15.83 6.52
N GLN A 49 0.23 -15.12 7.47
CA GLN A 49 0.13 -15.57 8.86
C GLN A 49 -0.75 -16.81 9.00
N ASP A 50 -1.88 -16.87 8.29
CA ASP A 50 -2.79 -18.01 8.28
C ASP A 50 -2.13 -19.21 7.61
N ALA A 51 -1.40 -19.01 6.51
CA ALA A 51 -0.61 -20.05 5.88
C ALA A 51 0.53 -20.57 6.78
N ALA A 52 1.19 -19.68 7.53
CA ALA A 52 2.26 -20.05 8.46
C ALA A 52 1.72 -20.71 9.74
N ARG A 53 0.48 -20.42 10.14
CA ARG A 53 -0.18 -21.02 11.31
C ARG A 53 -0.78 -22.40 11.02
N GLY A 54 -0.86 -22.80 9.75
CA GLY A 54 -1.28 -24.13 9.36
C GLY A 54 -2.79 -24.35 9.52
N ARG A 55 -3.38 -24.92 8.48
CA ARG A 55 -4.38 -25.95 8.65
C ARG A 55 -3.71 -27.19 9.24
#